data_AF-A0A2D6JM09-F1
#
_entry.id   AF-A0A2D6JM09-F1
#
_cell.length_a   1.000
_cell.length_b   1.000
_cell.length_c   1.000
_cell.angle_alpha   90.00
_cell.angle_beta   90.00
_cell.angle_gamma   90.00
#
_symmetry.space_group_name_H-M   'P 1'
#
loop_
_entity.id
_entity.type
_entity.pdbx_description
1 polymer ?
#
loop_
_entity_poly.entity_id
_entity_poly.type
_entity_poly.pdbx_seq_one_letter_code
_entity_poly.pdbx_strand_id
1 'polypeptide(L)'
;MDSVLHMRFEKFKPEKEEKKLLKFTREKLEEHLPSGSISNVSIRKEHSKFEAALRIQTKRGIFYIKAKAEDLMALNAQLQSKLKRRIRKYKEIKIFRPRKKQRQKHHLVAE
;
A
#
# COMPACT_ATOMS: atom_id res chain seq x y z
N MET A 1 42.22 -36.54 20.26
CA MET A 1 40.78 -36.80 20.01
C MET A 1 40.13 -35.44 19.83
N ASP A 2 40.04 -34.96 18.59
CA ASP A 2 39.51 -33.63 18.28
C ASP A 2 38.10 -33.76 17.69
N SER A 3 37.10 -33.38 18.47
CA SER A 3 35.71 -33.31 18.06
C SER A 3 35.47 -32.05 17.22
N VAL A 4 35.53 -32.18 15.89
CA VAL A 4 35.15 -31.13 14.94
C VAL A 4 33.65 -30.87 15.04
N LEU A 5 33.30 -29.78 15.74
CA LEU A 5 31.97 -29.19 15.81
C LEU A 5 31.49 -28.82 14.40
N HIS A 6 30.77 -29.73 13.76
CA HIS A 6 30.03 -29.43 12.53
C HIS A 6 28.83 -28.56 12.90
N MET A 7 29.01 -27.23 12.87
CA MET A 7 27.87 -26.31 12.83
C MET A 7 27.07 -26.62 11.56
N ARG A 8 25.97 -27.36 11.73
CA ARG A 8 24.98 -27.54 10.67
C ARG A 8 24.32 -26.19 10.44
N PHE A 9 24.74 -25.47 9.40
CA PHE A 9 23.95 -24.39 8.84
C PHE A 9 22.65 -25.02 8.32
N GLU A 10 21.59 -24.93 9.13
CA GLU A 10 20.24 -25.18 8.65
C GLU A 10 20.02 -24.26 7.45
N LYS A 11 19.75 -24.86 6.29
CA LYS A 11 19.37 -24.15 5.07
C LYS A 11 18.17 -23.27 5.41
N PHE A 12 18.39 -21.95 5.50
CA PHE A 12 17.35 -20.95 5.63
C PHE A 12 16.32 -21.21 4.52
N LYS A 13 15.09 -21.62 4.89
CA LYS A 13 14.00 -21.90 3.94
C LYS A 13 13.16 -20.63 3.78
N PRO A 14 13.43 -19.75 2.78
CA PRO A 14 12.74 -18.46 2.62
C PRO A 14 11.22 -18.59 2.44
N GLU A 15 10.73 -19.75 2.01
CA GLU A 15 9.31 -20.00 1.76
C GLU A 15 8.41 -19.87 3.00
N LYS A 16 8.93 -20.16 4.20
CA LYS A 16 8.13 -20.06 5.44
C LYS A 16 8.06 -18.63 5.96
N GLU A 17 9.09 -17.83 5.75
CA GLU A 17 9.12 -16.43 6.16
C GLU A 17 8.33 -15.53 5.22
N GLU A 18 8.44 -15.75 3.91
CA GLU A 18 7.66 -15.02 2.91
C GLU A 18 6.14 -15.18 3.14
N LYS A 19 5.69 -16.40 3.48
CA LYS A 19 4.27 -16.67 3.81
C LYS A 19 3.81 -15.99 5.09
N LYS A 20 4.65 -15.94 6.13
CA LYS A 20 4.33 -15.23 7.38
C LYS A 20 4.24 -13.71 7.16
N LEU A 21 5.17 -13.16 6.39
CA LEU A 21 5.26 -11.73 6.11
C LEU A 21 4.12 -11.27 5.19
N LEU A 22 3.72 -12.10 4.23
CA LEU A 22 2.51 -11.92 3.42
C LEU A 22 1.23 -11.84 4.27
N LYS A 23 1.06 -12.78 5.21
CA LYS A 23 -0.11 -12.82 6.09
C LYS A 23 -0.17 -11.57 6.99
N PHE A 24 0.95 -11.21 7.61
CA PHE A 24 1.07 -10.02 8.45
C PHE A 24 0.83 -8.72 7.69
N THR A 25 1.36 -8.62 6.47
CA THR A 25 1.15 -7.46 5.60
C THR A 25 -0.32 -7.33 5.23
N ARG A 26 -0.99 -8.45 4.96
CA ARG A 26 -2.43 -8.46 4.65
C ARG A 26 -3.29 -8.00 5.81
N GLU A 27 -3.07 -8.54 7.02
CA GLU A 27 -3.81 -8.15 8.23
C GLU A 27 -3.68 -6.65 8.50
N LYS A 28 -2.45 -6.10 8.46
CA LYS A 28 -2.22 -4.65 8.63
C LYS A 28 -2.83 -3.78 7.54
N LEU A 29 -2.93 -4.29 6.31
CA LEU A 29 -3.58 -3.55 5.23
C LEU A 29 -5.09 -3.47 5.45
N GLU A 30 -5.72 -4.55 5.94
CA GLU A 30 -7.16 -4.63 6.17
C GLU A 30 -7.65 -3.63 7.24
N GLU A 31 -6.85 -3.35 8.29
CA GLU A 31 -7.17 -2.35 9.33
C GLU A 31 -7.43 -0.94 8.78
N HIS A 32 -6.78 -0.59 7.67
CA HIS A 32 -6.91 0.75 7.10
C HIS A 32 -8.07 0.87 6.12
N LEU A 33 -8.61 -0.24 5.61
CA LEU A 33 -9.61 -0.23 4.55
C LEU A 33 -10.98 0.28 5.01
N PRO A 34 -11.76 0.93 4.13
CA PRO A 34 -13.16 1.22 4.40
C PRO A 34 -13.96 -0.06 4.67
N SER A 35 -14.96 0.00 5.55
CA SER A 35 -15.83 -1.15 5.85
C SER A 35 -16.53 -1.68 4.58
N GLY A 36 -16.55 -3.01 4.44
CA GLY A 36 -17.12 -3.69 3.26
C GLY A 36 -16.27 -3.57 1.99
N SER A 37 -14.98 -3.23 2.11
CA SER A 37 -14.05 -3.25 0.98
C SER A 37 -13.49 -4.66 0.78
N ILE A 38 -13.38 -5.09 -0.48
CA ILE A 38 -12.71 -6.34 -0.84
C ILE A 38 -11.30 -5.98 -1.29
N SER A 39 -10.27 -6.61 -0.71
CA SER A 39 -8.89 -6.38 -1.10
C SER A 39 -8.20 -7.65 -1.57
N ASN A 40 -7.45 -7.52 -2.66
CA ASN A 40 -6.58 -8.55 -3.20
C ASN A 40 -5.15 -8.02 -3.22
N VAL A 41 -4.28 -8.67 -2.45
CA VAL A 41 -2.84 -8.40 -2.43
C VAL A 41 -2.15 -9.50 -3.23
N SER A 42 -1.29 -9.12 -4.17
CA SER A 42 -0.30 -10.00 -4.77
C SER A 42 1.09 -9.44 -4.51
N ILE A 43 1.99 -10.29 -4.03
CA ILE A 43 3.42 -9.99 -3.92
C ILE A 43 4.17 -10.99 -4.79
N ARG A 44 5.12 -10.50 -5.57
CA ARG A 44 5.98 -11.30 -6.42
C ARG A 44 7.41 -10.82 -6.23
N LYS A 45 8.36 -11.73 -6.27
CA LYS A 45 9.78 -11.39 -6.36
C LYS A 45 10.17 -11.40 -7.83
N GLU A 46 10.60 -10.25 -8.33
CA GLU A 46 11.05 -10.05 -9.71
C GLU A 46 12.53 -9.68 -9.66
N HIS A 47 13.40 -10.60 -10.10
CA HIS A 47 14.86 -10.48 -9.97
C HIS A 47 15.29 -10.20 -8.51
N SER A 48 15.91 -9.04 -8.27
CA SER A 48 16.44 -8.59 -6.97
C SER A 48 15.45 -7.74 -6.17
N LYS A 49 14.21 -7.56 -6.65
CA LYS A 49 13.21 -6.67 -6.03
C LYS A 49 11.90 -7.40 -5.77
N PHE A 50 11.22 -7.00 -4.72
CA PHE A 50 9.85 -7.37 -4.46
C PHE A 50 8.90 -6.35 -5.10
N GLU A 51 7.90 -6.85 -5.84
CA GLU A 51 6.78 -6.08 -6.33
C GLU A 51 5.52 -6.50 -5.59
N ALA A 52 4.74 -5.53 -5.13
CA ALA A 52 3.41 -5.76 -4.60
C ALA A 52 2.37 -4.96 -5.34
N ALA A 53 1.27 -5.62 -5.69
CA ALA A 53 0.07 -5.00 -6.22
C ALA A 53 -1.10 -5.26 -5.27
N LEU A 54 -1.83 -4.20 -4.96
CA LEU A 54 -2.99 -4.20 -4.09
C LEU A 54 -4.17 -3.61 -4.87
N ARG A 55 -5.16 -4.46 -5.13
CA ARG A 55 -6.44 -4.06 -5.72
C ARG A 55 -7.47 -3.98 -4.60
N ILE A 56 -8.12 -2.84 -4.46
CA ILE A 56 -9.16 -2.63 -3.45
C ILE A 56 -10.43 -2.21 -4.17
N GLN A 57 -11.48 -2.99 -3.95
CA GLN A 57 -12.83 -2.70 -4.40
C GLN A 57 -13.64 -2.18 -3.23
N THR A 58 -14.26 -1.02 -3.42
CA THR A 58 -15.11 -0.35 -2.43
C THR A 58 -16.47 -0.08 -3.03
N LYS A 59 -17.44 0.34 -2.21
CA LYS A 59 -18.76 0.76 -2.68
C LYS A 59 -18.73 1.90 -3.73
N ARG A 60 -17.66 2.73 -3.77
CA ARG A 60 -17.55 3.85 -4.72
C ARG A 60 -16.70 3.54 -5.96
N GLY A 61 -16.12 2.35 -6.04
CA GLY A 61 -15.26 1.97 -7.15
C GLY A 61 -14.01 1.21 -6.72
N ILE A 62 -13.15 0.98 -7.70
CA ILE A 62 -11.94 0.16 -7.57
C ILE A 62 -10.71 1.07 -7.65
N PHE A 63 -9.74 0.83 -6.77
CA PHE A 63 -8.43 1.47 -6.88
C PHE A 63 -7.30 0.45 -6.79
N TYR A 64 -6.21 0.80 -7.48
CA TYR A 64 -5.02 -0.01 -7.61
C TYR A 64 -3.83 0.71 -6.98
N ILE A 65 -3.07 -0.03 -6.20
CA ILE A 65 -1.83 0.42 -5.56
C ILE A 65 -0.74 -0.55 -5.98
N LYS A 66 0.39 -0.03 -6.46
CA LYS A 66 1.59 -0.82 -6.79
C LYS A 66 2.79 -0.27 -6.05
N ALA A 67 3.66 -1.13 -5.54
CA ALA A 67 4.91 -0.79 -4.88
C ALA A 67 6.02 -1.74 -5.32
N LYS A 68 7.27 -1.25 -5.36
CA LYS A 68 8.47 -2.03 -5.65
C LYS A 68 9.55 -1.63 -4.67
N ALA A 69 10.20 -2.60 -4.04
CA ALA A 69 11.28 -2.37 -3.08
C ALA A 69 12.29 -3.53 -3.10
N GLU A 70 13.50 -3.29 -2.61
CA GLU A 70 14.56 -4.30 -2.55
C GLU A 70 14.36 -5.29 -1.40
N ASP A 71 13.75 -4.84 -0.31
CA ASP A 71 13.38 -5.66 0.85
C ASP A 71 11.86 -5.70 1.05
N LEU A 72 11.41 -6.69 1.82
CA LEU A 72 9.98 -6.83 2.16
C LEU A 72 9.52 -5.74 3.14
N MET A 73 10.42 -5.22 3.98
CA MET A 73 10.09 -4.21 4.98
C MET A 73 9.80 -2.85 4.34
N ALA A 74 10.66 -2.36 3.43
CA ALA A 74 10.37 -1.13 2.69
C ALA A 74 9.21 -1.32 1.72
N LEU A 75 8.99 -2.53 1.17
CA LEU A 75 7.80 -2.81 0.37
C LEU A 75 6.52 -2.57 1.17
N ASN A 76 6.46 -3.09 2.40
CA ASN A 76 5.32 -2.91 3.30
C ASN A 76 5.14 -1.42 3.66
N ALA A 77 6.22 -0.72 4.01
CA ALA A 77 6.17 0.71 4.32
C ALA A 77 5.65 1.54 3.13
N GLN A 78 6.11 1.25 1.91
CA GLN A 78 5.65 1.91 0.69
C GLN A 78 4.16 1.63 0.41
N LEU A 79 3.72 0.38 0.57
CA LEU A 79 2.32 0.00 0.40
C LEU A 79 1.42 0.75 1.39
N GLN A 80 1.80 0.78 2.67
CA GLN A 80 1.05 1.49 3.71
C GLN A 80 0.96 2.99 3.43
N SER A 81 2.07 3.62 3.04
CA SER A 81 2.10 5.04 2.68
C SER A 81 1.17 5.34 1.50
N LYS A 82 1.25 4.53 0.44
CA LYS A 82 0.37 4.67 -0.74
C LYS A 82 -1.10 4.41 -0.40
N LEU A 83 -1.38 3.43 0.45
CA LEU A 83 -2.73 3.11 0.93
C LEU A 83 -3.32 4.27 1.72
N LYS A 84 -2.62 4.77 2.75
CA LYS A 84 -3.05 5.92 3.55
C LYS A 84 -3.37 7.13 2.66
N ARG A 85 -2.50 7.43 1.69
CA ARG A 85 -2.72 8.52 0.72
C ARG A 85 -3.98 8.32 -0.12
N ARG A 86 -4.25 7.10 -0.61
CA ARG A 86 -5.45 6.78 -1.40
C ARG A 86 -6.72 6.85 -0.56
N ILE A 87 -6.68 6.35 0.67
CA ILE A 87 -7.83 6.36 1.59
C ILE A 87 -8.15 7.79 2.03
N ARG A 88 -7.14 8.62 2.29
CA ARG A 88 -7.33 10.04 2.56
C ARG A 88 -8.06 10.74 1.41
N LYS A 89 -7.60 10.56 0.17
CA LYS A 89 -8.31 11.08 -1.02
C LYS A 89 -9.74 10.55 -1.12
N TYR A 90 -9.95 9.26 -0.87
CA TYR A 90 -11.28 8.64 -0.88
C TYR A 90 -12.24 9.27 0.14
N LYS A 91 -11.74 9.59 1.35
CA LYS A 91 -12.51 10.30 2.39
C LYS A 91 -12.77 11.76 2.00
N GLU A 92 -11.77 12.44 1.45
CA GLU A 92 -11.82 13.86 1.06
C GLU A 92 -12.75 14.16 -0.13
N ILE A 93 -13.06 13.18 -1.00
CA ILE A 93 -14.02 13.38 -2.13
C ILE A 93 -15.41 13.84 -1.64
N LYS A 94 -15.80 13.57 -0.38
CA LYS A 94 -17.02 14.14 0.21
C LYS A 94 -16.91 15.63 0.62
N ILE A 95 -15.69 16.16 0.77
CA ILE A 95 -15.42 17.48 1.36
C ILE A 95 -15.13 18.54 0.29
N PHE A 96 -14.82 18.13 -0.95
CA PHE A 96 -14.61 19.05 -2.07
C PHE A 96 -15.95 19.64 -2.55
N ARG A 97 -16.52 20.54 -1.74
CA ARG A 97 -17.54 21.50 -2.20
C ARG A 97 -16.99 22.15 -3.47
N PRO A 98 -17.79 22.31 -4.54
CA PRO A 98 -17.32 23.02 -5.73
C PRO A 98 -16.77 24.37 -5.28
N ARG A 99 -15.52 24.67 -5.66
CA ARG A 99 -14.93 25.99 -5.42
C ARG A 99 -15.81 26.98 -6.19
N LYS A 100 -16.77 27.62 -5.53
CA LYS A 100 -17.52 28.74 -6.11
C LYS A 100 -16.44 29.73 -6.54
N LYS A 101 -16.16 29.82 -7.83
CA LYS A 101 -15.37 30.91 -8.39
C LYS A 101 -16.20 32.16 -8.15
N GLN A 102 -15.99 32.82 -7.02
CA GLN A 102 -16.49 34.17 -6.80
C GLN A 102 -15.67 35.04 -7.76
N ARG A 103 -16.14 35.15 -9.01
CA ARG A 103 -15.71 36.22 -9.91
C ARG A 103 -16.13 37.51 -9.19
N GLN A 104 -15.19 38.14 -8.50
CA GLN A 104 -15.31 39.58 -8.27
C GLN A 104 -15.31 40.19 -9.67
N LYS A 105 -16.49 40.61 -10.14
CA LYS A 105 -16.58 41.51 -11.28
C LYS A 105 -15.82 42.76 -10.84
N HIS A 106 -14.66 43.02 -11.43
CA HIS A 106 -14.15 44.37 -11.45
C HIS A 106 -15.14 45.17 -12.30
N HIS A 107 -16.11 45.82 -11.66
CA HIS A 107 -16.76 46.99 -12.24
C HIS A 107 -15.69 48.08 -12.22
N LEU A 108 -14.96 48.21 -13.33
CA LEU A 108 -14.31 49.48 -13.64
C LEU A 108 -15.47 50.46 -13.87
N VAL A 109 -15.69 51.32 -12.89
CA VAL A 109 -16.52 52.51 -13.06
C VAL A 109 -15.78 53.37 -14.08
N ALA A 110 -16.37 53.51 -15.26
CA ALA A 110 -16.00 54.51 -16.23
C ALA A 110 -17.29 55.15 -16.73
N GLU A 111 -17.75 56.15 -15.99
CA GLU A 111 -18.34 57.42 -16.42
C GLU A 111 -18.65 58.27 -15.19
#